data_AF-A0A5B8VHU3-F1
#
_entry.id   AF-A0A5B8VHU3-F1
#
_cell.length_a   1.000
_cell.length_b   1.000
_cell.length_c   1.000
_cell.angle_alpha   90.00
_cell.angle_beta   90.00
_cell.angle_gamma   90.00
#
_symmetry.space_group_name_H-M   'P 1'
#
loop_
_entity.id
_entity.type
_entity.pdbx_description
1 polymer ?
#
loop_
_entity_poly.entity_id
_entity_poly.type
_entity_poly.pdbx_seq_one_letter_code
_entity_poly.pdbx_strand_id
1 'polypeptide(L)' 'MHQHPHIHATYVLKGSFEFTIGKEKKTIRNGEACFRPSNIPNDCICLEAGKLGVFTPERKDFL' A
#
# COMPACT_ATOMS: atom_id res chain seq x y z
N MET A 1 10.64 -4.45 2.74
CA MET A 1 9.64 -5.53 2.64
C MET A 1 9.23 -6.02 4.03
N HIS A 2 7.93 -6.14 4.30
CA HIS A 2 7.37 -6.58 5.59
C HIS A 2 6.01 -7.28 5.40
N GLN A 3 5.46 -7.90 6.46
CA GLN A 3 4.10 -8.47 6.45
C GLN A 3 3.44 -8.34 7.82
N HIS A 4 2.11 -8.37 7.85
CA HIS A 4 1.30 -8.29 9.08
C HIS A 4 -0.08 -8.93 8.87
N PRO A 5 -0.76 -9.34 9.95
CA PRO A 5 -2.10 -9.93 9.85
C PRO A 5 -3.19 -8.94 9.42
N HIS A 6 -2.91 -7.63 9.46
CA HIS A 6 -3.85 -6.62 9.01
C HIS A 6 -3.94 -6.60 7.48
N ILE A 7 -5.16 -6.64 6.95
CA ILE A 7 -5.42 -6.23 5.56
C ILE A 7 -5.14 -4.73 5.44
N HIS A 8 -4.63 -4.28 4.30
CA HIS A 8 -4.44 -2.85 4.04
C HIS A 8 -4.97 -2.48 2.66
N ALA A 9 -5.89 -1.53 2.61
CA ALA A 9 -6.26 -0.85 1.37
C ALA A 9 -5.62 0.54 1.34
N THR A 10 -5.06 0.91 0.20
CA THR A 10 -4.40 2.20 -0.03
C THR A 10 -4.86 2.79 -1.33
N TYR A 11 -4.92 4.11 -1.42
CA TYR A 11 -5.22 4.82 -2.66
C TYR A 11 -4.28 6.02 -2.84
N VAL A 12 -4.03 6.37 -4.10
CA VAL A 12 -3.12 7.46 -4.43
C VAL A 12 -3.89 8.77 -4.51
N LEU A 13 -3.58 9.68 -3.60
CA LEU A 13 -4.08 11.06 -3.60
C LEU A 13 -3.31 11.94 -4.58
N LYS A 14 -2.01 11.67 -4.76
CA LYS A 14 -1.10 12.39 -5.67
C LYS A 14 0.15 11.55 -5.94
N GLY A 15 0.77 11.72 -7.11
CA GLY A 15 2.02 11.05 -7.48
C GLY A 15 1.80 9.63 -8.03
N SER A 16 2.85 8.81 -7.96
CA SER A 16 2.81 7.42 -8.40
C SER A 16 3.72 6.54 -7.55
N PHE A 17 3.30 5.28 -7.37
CA PHE A 17 3.91 4.34 -6.45
C PHE A 17 3.94 2.94 -7.06
N GLU A 18 5.04 2.22 -6.87
CA GLU A 18 5.13 0.79 -7.17
C GLU A 18 4.95 -0.01 -5.88
N PHE A 19 3.91 -0.85 -5.83
CA PHE A 19 3.69 -1.81 -4.77
C PHE A 19 4.22 -3.17 -5.18
N THR A 20 4.96 -3.82 -4.29
CA THR A 20 5.25 -5.25 -4.38
C THR A 20 4.31 -5.99 -3.44
N ILE A 21 3.58 -6.99 -3.93
CA ILE A 21 2.68 -7.84 -3.14
C ILE A 21 3.01 -9.30 -3.47
N GLY A 22 3.64 -10.00 -2.52
CA GLY A 22 4.20 -11.32 -2.75
C GLY A 22 5.27 -11.26 -3.84
N LYS A 23 4.97 -11.83 -5.01
CA LYS A 23 5.86 -11.85 -6.18
C LYS A 23 5.45 -10.86 -7.27
N GLU A 24 4.30 -10.20 -7.10
CA GLU A 24 3.76 -9.29 -8.10
C GLU A 24 4.19 -7.85 -7.81
N LYS A 25 4.48 -7.12 -8.87
CA LYS A 25 4.71 -5.67 -8.82
C LYS A 25 3.59 -4.97 -9.56
N LYS A 26 3.06 -3.92 -8.96
CA LYS A 26 2.00 -3.10 -9.55
C LYS A 26 2.29 -1.63 -9.31
N THR A 27 2.37 -0.86 -10.39
CA THR A 27 2.42 0.59 -10.33
C THR A 27 1.01 1.14 -10.32
N ILE A 28 0.71 2.02 -9.36
CA ILE A 28 -0.56 2.74 -9.26
C ILE A 28 -0.33 4.26 -9.27
N ARG A 29 -1.30 5.00 -9.77
CA ARG A 29 -1.29 6.46 -9.96
C ARG A 29 -2.50 7.11 -9.30
N ASN A 30 -2.54 8.44 -9.31
CA ASN A 30 -3.61 9.25 -8.75
C ASN A 30 -5.01 8.70 -9.09
N GLY A 31 -5.83 8.49 -8.06
CA GLY A 31 -7.19 7.94 -8.17
C GLY A 31 -7.26 6.41 -8.11
N GLU A 32 -6.15 5.70 -8.28
CA GLU A 32 -6.11 4.24 -8.20
C GLU A 32 -5.91 3.75 -6.77
N ALA A 33 -6.41 2.54 -6.52
CA ALA A 33 -6.29 1.85 -5.24
C ALA A 33 -5.52 0.52 -5.38
N CYS A 34 -4.91 0.11 -4.27
CA CYS A 34 -4.20 -1.14 -4.12
C CYS A 34 -4.62 -1.80 -2.80
N PHE A 35 -4.91 -3.10 -2.88
CA PHE A 35 -5.29 -3.93 -1.76
C PHE A 35 -4.17 -4.93 -1.44
N ARG A 36 -3.76 -5.00 -0.18
CA ARG A 36 -2.73 -5.91 0.31
C ARG A 36 -3.37 -6.94 1.24
N PRO A 37 -3.34 -8.23 0.86
CA PRO A 37 -3.87 -9.30 1.70
C PRO A 37 -3.08 -9.48 3.00
N SER A 38 -3.74 -10.08 3.99
CA SER A 38 -3.16 -10.45 5.28
C SER A 38 -2.02 -11.46 5.11
N ASN A 39 -0.94 -11.30 5.89
CA ASN A 39 0.22 -12.20 5.94
C ASN A 39 0.92 -12.44 4.59
N ILE A 40 0.82 -11.48 3.65
CA ILE A 40 1.59 -11.48 2.40
C ILE A 40 2.71 -10.42 2.49
N PRO A 41 3.97 -10.79 2.20
CA PRO A 41 5.07 -9.83 2.11
C PRO A 41 4.72 -8.71 1.13
N ASN A 42 4.87 -7.47 1.57
CA ASN A 42 4.60 -6.32 0.74
C ASN A 42 5.64 -5.21 0.94
N ASP A 43 5.75 -4.37 -0.08
CA ASP A 43 6.61 -3.20 -0.11
C ASP A 43 6.02 -2.07 -0.96
N CYS A 44 6.50 -0.85 -0.79
CA CYS A 44 6.06 0.32 -1.56
C CYS A 44 7.23 1.25 -1.86
N ILE A 45 7.41 1.58 -3.13
CA ILE A 45 8.42 2.54 -3.61
C ILE A 45 7.70 3.74 -4.22
N CYS A 46 8.11 4.94 -3.79
CA CYS A 46 7.66 6.20 -4.37
C CYS A 46 8.39 6.44 -5.70
N LEU A 47 7.66 6.50 -6.81
CA LEU A 47 8.22 6.78 -8.14
C LEU A 47 8.14 8.27 -8.47
N GLU A 48 7.10 8.93 -7.99
CA GLU A 48 6.88 10.38 -8.12
C GLU A 48 6.32 10.94 -6.81
N ALA A 49 6.86 12.08 -6.38
CA ALA A 49 6.48 12.73 -5.12
C ALA A 49 4.96 12.86 -4.98
N GLY A 50 4.44 12.27 -3.90
CA GLY A 50 3.03 11.98 -3.81
C GLY A 50 2.49 11.86 -2.39
N LYS A 51 1.20 11.51 -2.30
CA LYS A 51 0.48 11.23 -1.05
C LYS A 51 -0.36 9.97 -1.21
N LEU A 52 -0.31 9.12 -0.20
CA LEU A 52 -1.15 7.92 -0.08
C LEU A 52 -2.15 8.11 1.06
N GLY A 53 -3.39 7.67 0.85
CA GLY A 53 -4.35 7.46 1.94
C GLY A 53 -4.46 5.97 2.28
N VAL A 54 -4.67 5.63 3.55
CA VAL A 54 -4.76 4.26 4.06
C VAL A 54 -6.16 4.02 4.63
N PHE A 55 -6.71 2.84 4.38
CA PHE A 55 -7.94 2.36 5.01
C PHE A 55 -7.71 1.06 5.81
N THR A 56 -8.58 0.94 6.80
CA THR A 56 -8.87 -0.09 7.82
C THR A 56 -8.37 -1.55 7.67
N PRO A 57 -8.32 -2.29 8.80
CA PRO A 57 -8.65 -1.85 10.17
C PRO A 57 -7.63 -0.84 10.71
N GLU A 58 -8.02 -0.07 11.73
CA GLU A 58 -7.08 0.80 12.43
C GLU A 58 -5.85 -0.01 12.88
N ARG A 59 -4.67 0.58 12.68
CA ARG A 59 -3.44 0.03 13.20
C ARG A 59 -3.30 0.46 14.64
N LYS A 60 -3.85 -0.35 15.56
CA LYS A 60 -3.81 -0.09 17.02
C LYS A 60 -2.40 0.08 17.55
N ASP A 61 -1.41 -0.48 16.85
CA ASP A 61 0.01 -0.34 17.12
C ASP A 61 0.59 1.04 16.72
N PHE A 62 -0.20 1.92 16.09
CA PHE A 62 0.16 3.31 15.79
C PHE A 62 -0.53 4.34 16.71
N LEU A 63 -1.36 3.90 17.66
CA LEU A 63 -2.01 4.73 18.69
C LEU A 63 -1.18 4.70 19.99
#